data_AF-A0A4Q5R7C0-F1
#
_entry.id   AF-A0A4Q5R7C0-F1
#
_cell.length_a   1.000
_cell.length_b   1.000
_cell.length_c   1.000
_cell.angle_alpha   90.00
_cell.angle_beta   90.00
_cell.angle_gamma   90.00
#
_symmetry.space_group_name_H-M   'P 1'
#
loop_
_entity.id
_entity.type
_entity.pdbx_description
1 polymer ?
#
loop_
_entity_poly.entity_id
_entity_poly.type
_entity_poly.pdbx_seq_one_letter_code
_entity_poly.pdbx_strand_id
1 'polypeptide(L)'
;MTIDTTTTTPAAEARNTSPWHDTALTPAQRAEALLAEMTPTEKLQQLVSVWPGAKGASGDVAPMQSTQDQAASFDDAIVGGIGQLTRPFGTTPIDPTDGVARLAELQRAVMAANRFRIPAVAHEECLTGFTAWKATVYPTPLAWASTFDPELVRELG
;
A
#
# COMPACT_ATOMS: atom_id res chain seq x y z
N MET A 1 -56.12 -26.17 21.40
CA MET A 1 -54.90 -26.49 20.64
C MET A 1 -54.27 -25.17 20.27
N THR A 2 -53.41 -24.66 21.16
CA THR A 2 -52.74 -23.36 20.99
C THR A 2 -51.28 -23.69 20.82
N ILE A 3 -50.78 -23.55 19.60
CA ILE A 3 -49.39 -23.84 19.26
C ILE A 3 -48.61 -22.57 19.61
N ASP A 4 -47.79 -22.67 20.64
CA ASP A 4 -46.88 -21.60 21.07
C ASP A 4 -45.68 -21.60 20.12
N THR A 5 -45.69 -20.71 19.13
CA THR A 5 -44.57 -20.50 18.21
C THR A 5 -43.58 -19.53 18.84
N THR A 6 -42.63 -20.07 19.59
CA THR A 6 -41.40 -19.37 19.96
C THR A 6 -40.51 -19.32 18.72
N THR A 7 -40.49 -18.18 18.04
CA THR A 7 -39.54 -17.89 16.96
C THR A 7 -38.17 -17.59 17.59
N THR A 8 -37.32 -18.61 17.68
CA THR A 8 -35.89 -18.42 17.95
C THR A 8 -35.24 -17.82 16.70
N THR A 9 -34.86 -16.54 16.79
CA THR A 9 -33.96 -15.89 15.83
C THR A 9 -32.62 -16.63 15.85
N PRO A 10 -32.05 -17.07 14.71
CA PRO A 10 -30.73 -17.67 14.71
C PRO A 10 -29.70 -16.57 15.04
N ALA A 11 -28.90 -16.79 16.09
CA ALA A 11 -27.72 -15.99 16.33
C ALA A 11 -26.79 -16.13 15.11
N ALA A 12 -26.38 -15.00 14.53
CA ALA A 12 -25.39 -14.99 13.47
C ALA A 12 -24.15 -15.72 13.97
N GLU A 13 -23.78 -16.83 13.31
CA GLU A 13 -22.51 -17.51 13.56
C GLU A 13 -21.40 -16.47 13.47
N ALA A 14 -20.74 -16.23 14.60
CA ALA A 14 -19.54 -15.42 14.65
C ALA A 14 -18.51 -16.09 13.74
N ARG A 15 -18.40 -15.60 12.50
CA ARG A 15 -17.28 -15.91 11.62
C ARG A 15 -16.05 -15.67 12.48
N ASN A 16 -15.29 -16.72 12.73
CA ASN A 16 -14.09 -16.66 13.56
C ASN A 16 -13.03 -15.88 12.77
N THR A 17 -13.21 -14.56 12.68
CA THR A 17 -12.31 -13.64 12.01
C THR A 17 -11.14 -13.45 12.93
N SER A 18 -9.95 -13.81 12.46
CA SER A 18 -8.72 -13.55 13.19
C SER A 18 -8.68 -12.09 13.68
N PRO A 19 -8.13 -11.80 14.88
CA PRO A 19 -8.23 -10.47 15.49
C PRO A 19 -7.73 -9.32 14.60
N TRP A 20 -6.76 -9.56 13.72
CA TRP A 20 -6.27 -8.55 12.79
C TRP A 20 -7.26 -8.16 11.66
N HIS A 21 -8.32 -8.94 11.43
CA HIS A 21 -9.43 -8.60 10.55
C HIS A 21 -10.61 -7.93 11.28
N ASP A 22 -10.59 -7.87 12.61
CA ASP A 22 -11.65 -7.23 13.38
C ASP A 22 -11.49 -5.70 13.34
N THR A 23 -12.38 -5.02 12.62
CA THR A 23 -12.37 -3.55 12.49
C THR A 23 -12.90 -2.82 13.73
N ALA A 24 -13.40 -3.53 14.75
CA ALA A 24 -13.73 -2.95 16.04
C ALA A 24 -12.49 -2.70 16.92
N LEU A 25 -11.38 -3.40 16.65
CA LEU A 25 -10.09 -3.19 17.30
C LEU A 25 -9.32 -2.02 16.68
N THR A 26 -8.48 -1.36 17.49
CA THR A 26 -7.58 -0.30 16.99
C THR A 26 -6.56 -0.85 16.00
N PRO A 27 -6.01 -0.03 15.08
CA PRO A 27 -4.94 -0.45 14.19
C PRO A 27 -3.74 -1.07 14.92
N ALA A 28 -3.37 -0.51 16.08
CA ALA A 28 -2.26 -1.02 16.89
C ALA A 28 -2.55 -2.43 17.44
N GLN A 29 -3.74 -2.68 17.99
CA GLN A 29 -4.14 -4.00 18.48
C GLN A 29 -4.20 -5.04 17.36
N ARG A 30 -4.73 -4.66 16.19
CA ARG A 30 -4.77 -5.53 15.01
C ARG A 30 -3.37 -5.87 14.51
N ALA A 31 -2.47 -4.89 14.47
CA ALA A 31 -1.08 -5.08 14.08
C ALA A 31 -0.32 -5.96 15.09
N GLU A 32 -0.50 -5.75 16.39
CA GLU A 32 0.11 -6.56 17.44
C GLU A 32 -0.32 -8.03 17.36
N ALA A 33 -1.63 -8.28 17.19
CA ALA A 33 -2.16 -9.63 17.00
C ALA A 33 -1.61 -10.31 15.74
N LEU A 34 -1.47 -9.56 14.63
CA LEU A 34 -0.87 -10.09 13.40
C LEU A 34 0.63 -10.38 13.58
N LEU A 35 1.37 -9.46 14.18
CA LEU A 35 2.81 -9.60 14.44
C LEU A 35 3.13 -10.79 15.37
N ALA A 36 2.24 -11.14 16.29
CA ALA A 36 2.40 -12.30 17.15
C ALA A 36 2.40 -13.62 16.35
N GLU A 37 1.64 -13.69 15.25
CA GLU A 37 1.53 -14.88 14.39
C GLU A 37 2.60 -14.96 13.30
N MET A 38 3.31 -13.86 13.04
CA MET A 38 4.35 -13.78 12.02
C MET A 38 5.68 -14.37 12.48
N THR A 39 6.32 -15.11 11.59
CA THR A 39 7.72 -15.53 11.72
C THR A 39 8.67 -14.32 11.61
N PRO A 40 9.91 -14.42 12.08
CA PRO A 40 10.91 -13.36 11.88
C PRO A 40 11.11 -12.98 10.40
N THR A 41 11.10 -13.96 9.49
CA THR A 41 11.22 -13.73 8.05
C THR A 41 10.06 -12.89 7.50
N GLU A 42 8.82 -13.23 7.86
CA GLU A 42 7.64 -12.45 7.43
C GLU A 42 7.69 -11.02 7.97
N LYS A 43 8.20 -10.82 9.19
CA LYS A 43 8.39 -9.48 9.76
C LYS A 43 9.42 -8.67 8.98
N LEU A 44 10.55 -9.29 8.62
CA LEU A 44 11.58 -8.67 7.80
C LEU A 44 11.06 -8.29 6.41
N GLN A 45 10.22 -9.14 5.80
CA GLN A 45 9.61 -8.88 4.49
C GLN A 45 8.74 -7.61 4.49
N GLN A 46 8.06 -7.29 5.61
CA GLN A 46 7.30 -6.05 5.75
C GLN A 46 8.16 -4.78 5.82
N LEU A 47 9.49 -4.91 5.96
CA LEU A 47 10.44 -3.79 5.93
C LEU A 47 11.06 -3.57 4.55
N VAL A 48 10.76 -4.44 3.58
CA VAL A 48 11.30 -4.38 2.23
C VAL A 48 10.41 -3.55 1.31
N SER A 49 11.03 -2.74 0.46
CA SER A 49 10.40 -2.08 -0.67
C SER A 49 10.95 -2.62 -1.99
N VAL A 50 10.08 -2.70 -3.00
CA VAL A 50 10.46 -3.02 -4.37
C VAL A 50 9.94 -1.94 -5.31
N TRP A 51 10.63 -1.74 -6.42
CA TRP A 51 10.26 -0.76 -7.45
C TRP A 51 10.07 -1.44 -8.81
N PRO A 52 8.87 -2.01 -9.07
CA PRO A 52 8.61 -2.71 -10.32
C PRO A 52 8.66 -1.72 -11.49
N GLY A 53 9.51 -2.01 -12.48
CA GLY A 53 9.67 -1.18 -13.68
C GLY A 53 10.75 -0.09 -13.58
N ALA A 54 11.56 -0.07 -12.51
CA ALA A 54 12.73 0.81 -12.43
C ALA A 54 13.75 0.56 -13.55
N LYS A 55 13.91 -0.72 -13.93
CA LYS A 55 14.75 -1.15 -15.07
C LYS A 55 14.21 -0.56 -16.37
N GLY A 56 14.92 0.41 -16.92
CA GLY A 56 14.57 1.06 -18.19
C GLY A 56 13.79 2.37 -18.07
N ALA A 57 13.54 2.87 -16.86
CA ALA A 57 13.12 4.26 -16.69
C ALA A 57 14.23 5.19 -17.20
N SER A 58 13.90 6.15 -18.08
CA SER A 58 14.89 7.03 -18.69
C SER A 58 15.45 8.02 -17.66
N GLY A 59 16.75 7.93 -17.38
CA GLY A 59 17.46 8.80 -16.44
C GLY A 59 17.36 8.33 -14.98
N ASP A 60 18.39 8.65 -14.20
CA ASP A 60 18.36 8.43 -12.74
C ASP A 60 17.31 9.35 -12.13
N VAL A 61 16.17 8.77 -11.78
CA VAL A 61 15.06 9.43 -11.11
C VAL A 61 15.15 9.28 -9.59
N ALA A 62 16.22 8.65 -9.06
CA ALA A 62 16.60 8.66 -7.65
C ALA A 62 18.12 8.45 -7.46
N PRO A 63 18.76 9.01 -6.41
CA PRO A 63 20.12 8.63 -6.03
C PRO A 63 20.22 7.12 -5.78
N MET A 64 21.30 6.48 -6.25
CA MET A 64 21.53 5.03 -6.12
C MET A 64 20.50 4.12 -6.82
N GLN A 65 19.72 4.63 -7.78
CA GLN A 65 18.75 3.81 -8.56
C GLN A 65 19.40 2.56 -9.18
N SER A 66 20.66 2.65 -9.62
CA SER A 66 21.43 1.53 -10.17
C SER A 66 21.67 0.36 -9.19
N THR A 67 21.51 0.56 -7.88
CA THR A 67 21.54 -0.55 -6.91
C THR A 67 20.25 -1.38 -6.92
N GLN A 68 19.14 -0.80 -7.37
CA GLN A 68 17.90 -1.55 -7.59
C GLN A 68 17.91 -2.34 -8.91
N ASP A 69 18.79 -2.03 -9.85
CA ASP A 69 18.96 -2.84 -11.06
C ASP A 69 19.52 -4.24 -10.77
N GLN A 70 20.11 -4.44 -9.59
CA GLN A 70 20.53 -5.74 -9.08
C GLN A 70 19.44 -6.49 -8.31
N ALA A 71 18.24 -5.89 -8.17
CA ALA A 71 17.14 -6.52 -7.46
C ALA A 71 16.60 -7.75 -8.20
N ALA A 72 16.10 -8.69 -7.41
CA ALA A 72 15.36 -9.86 -7.88
C ALA A 72 14.17 -9.45 -8.76
N SER A 73 13.65 -10.40 -9.55
CA SER A 73 12.40 -10.16 -10.29
C SER A 73 11.27 -9.82 -9.30
N PHE A 74 10.22 -9.14 -9.76
CA PHE A 74 9.08 -8.83 -8.90
C PHE A 74 8.49 -10.11 -8.29
N ASP A 75 8.31 -11.15 -9.10
CA ASP A 75 7.71 -12.42 -8.68
C ASP A 75 8.54 -13.12 -7.59
N ASP A 76 9.87 -13.07 -7.68
CA ASP A 76 10.76 -13.59 -6.65
C ASP A 76 10.74 -12.73 -5.38
N ALA A 77 10.71 -11.40 -5.55
CA ALA A 77 10.79 -10.46 -4.45
C ALA A 77 9.55 -10.46 -3.55
N ILE A 78 8.38 -10.85 -4.08
CA ILE A 78 7.13 -10.89 -3.32
C ILE A 78 6.87 -12.21 -2.58
N VAL A 79 7.72 -13.23 -2.72
CA VAL A 79 7.53 -14.52 -2.04
C VAL A 79 7.51 -14.31 -0.52
N GLY A 80 6.37 -14.60 0.13
CA GLY A 80 6.14 -14.32 1.56
C GLY A 80 5.61 -12.90 1.87
N GLY A 81 5.46 -12.07 0.85
CA GLY A 81 4.96 -10.69 0.93
C GLY A 81 6.08 -9.65 0.91
N ILE A 82 5.68 -8.38 0.84
CA ILE A 82 6.55 -7.20 0.91
C ILE A 82 5.82 -6.06 1.63
N GLY A 83 6.57 -5.12 2.18
CA GLY A 83 6.01 -3.96 2.87
C GLY A 83 5.55 -2.85 1.93
N GLN A 84 6.31 -2.60 0.85
CA GLN A 84 6.11 -1.40 0.03
C GLN A 84 6.30 -1.65 -1.47
N LEU A 85 5.47 -0.96 -2.26
CA LEU A 85 5.60 -0.79 -3.70
C LEU A 85 6.01 0.66 -3.97
N THR A 86 7.24 0.87 -4.42
CA THR A 86 7.78 2.18 -4.77
C THR A 86 7.39 2.56 -6.20
N ARG A 87 6.87 3.78 -6.33
CA ARG A 87 6.58 4.50 -7.57
C ARG A 87 5.71 3.77 -8.60
N PRO A 88 4.56 3.18 -8.23
CA PRO A 88 3.69 2.48 -9.17
C PRO A 88 3.15 3.36 -10.33
N PHE A 89 3.11 4.68 -10.19
CA PHE A 89 2.61 5.65 -11.18
C PHE A 89 3.71 6.56 -11.74
N GLY A 90 4.68 6.94 -10.93
CA GLY A 90 5.66 7.98 -11.25
C GLY A 90 6.88 7.49 -12.03
N THR A 91 7.08 6.18 -12.15
CA THR A 91 8.28 5.60 -12.79
C THR A 91 8.37 5.91 -14.27
N THR A 92 7.25 5.80 -14.97
CA THR A 92 7.12 6.07 -16.41
C THR A 92 5.80 6.80 -16.65
N PRO A 93 5.66 7.54 -17.76
CA PRO A 93 4.38 8.13 -18.12
C PRO A 93 3.33 7.03 -18.35
N ILE A 94 2.30 6.99 -17.50
CA ILE A 94 1.20 6.03 -17.57
C ILE A 94 -0.13 6.79 -17.49
N ASP A 95 -1.16 6.34 -18.22
CA ASP A 95 -2.49 6.91 -18.05
C ASP A 95 -3.02 6.59 -16.63
N PRO A 96 -3.72 7.52 -15.95
CA PRO A 96 -4.24 7.28 -14.60
C PRO A 96 -5.08 5.99 -14.47
N THR A 97 -5.89 5.67 -15.48
CA THR A 97 -6.74 4.46 -15.45
C THR A 97 -5.89 3.20 -15.50
N ASP A 98 -4.87 3.18 -16.35
CA ASP A 98 -3.92 2.07 -16.49
C ASP A 98 -3.07 1.92 -15.22
N GLY A 99 -2.66 3.04 -14.61
CA GLY A 99 -1.93 3.04 -13.34
C GLY A 99 -2.72 2.41 -12.19
N VAL A 100 -4.01 2.72 -12.09
CA VAL A 100 -4.90 2.12 -11.07
C VAL A 100 -5.05 0.62 -11.30
N ALA A 101 -5.27 0.20 -12.56
CA ALA A 101 -5.37 -1.21 -12.91
C ALA A 101 -4.08 -1.98 -12.59
N ARG A 102 -2.93 -1.41 -12.94
CA ARG A 102 -1.60 -1.95 -12.63
C ARG A 102 -1.37 -2.09 -11.13
N LEU A 103 -1.66 -1.05 -10.34
CA LEU A 103 -1.49 -1.13 -8.89
C LEU A 103 -2.40 -2.22 -8.28
N ALA A 104 -3.64 -2.33 -8.74
CA ALA A 104 -4.55 -3.37 -8.28
C ALA A 104 -4.03 -4.78 -8.59
N GLU A 105 -3.38 -4.98 -9.73
CA GLU A 105 -2.72 -6.24 -10.08
C GLU A 105 -1.53 -6.56 -9.18
N LEU A 106 -0.64 -5.59 -8.98
CA LEU A 106 0.51 -5.74 -8.07
C LEU A 106 0.04 -6.09 -6.65
N GLN A 107 -1.00 -5.42 -6.15
CA GLN A 107 -1.57 -5.72 -4.83
C GLN A 107 -2.14 -7.14 -4.74
N ARG A 108 -2.87 -7.59 -5.78
CA ARG A 108 -3.38 -8.97 -5.83
C ARG A 108 -2.24 -9.98 -5.79
N ALA A 109 -1.16 -9.74 -6.52
CA ALA A 109 0.02 -10.61 -6.50
C ALA A 109 0.68 -10.65 -5.11
N VAL A 110 0.94 -9.49 -4.49
CA VAL A 110 1.53 -9.40 -3.15
C VAL A 110 0.67 -10.12 -2.11
N MET A 111 -0.64 -9.87 -2.11
CA MET A 111 -1.57 -10.52 -1.18
C MET A 111 -1.64 -12.03 -1.40
N ALA A 112 -1.58 -12.51 -2.65
CA ALA A 112 -1.59 -13.94 -2.95
C ALA A 112 -0.29 -14.64 -2.51
N ALA A 113 0.83 -13.93 -2.49
CA ALA A 113 2.15 -14.47 -2.16
C ALA A 113 2.44 -14.60 -0.65
N ASN A 114 1.53 -14.15 0.23
CA ASN A 114 1.69 -14.25 1.67
C ASN A 114 0.45 -14.82 2.38
N ARG A 115 0.66 -15.63 3.43
CA ARG A 115 -0.43 -16.38 4.10
C ARG A 115 -1.46 -15.49 4.81
N PHE A 116 -1.10 -14.25 5.12
CA PHE A 116 -1.96 -13.29 5.80
C PHE A 116 -2.75 -12.38 4.84
N ARG A 117 -2.42 -12.43 3.54
CA ARG A 117 -2.96 -11.52 2.50
C ARG A 117 -2.75 -10.04 2.84
N ILE A 118 -1.59 -9.71 3.42
CA ILE A 118 -1.21 -8.33 3.71
C ILE A 118 -0.91 -7.61 2.39
N PRO A 119 -1.58 -6.49 2.08
CA PRO A 119 -1.23 -5.65 0.94
C PRO A 119 0.04 -4.83 1.22
N ALA A 120 0.75 -4.41 0.17
CA ALA A 120 1.88 -3.50 0.30
C ALA A 120 1.40 -2.04 0.39
N VAL A 121 2.15 -1.17 1.06
CA VAL A 121 1.93 0.28 0.98
C VAL A 121 2.38 0.77 -0.40
N ALA A 122 1.50 1.45 -1.13
CA ALA A 122 1.87 2.15 -2.35
C ALA A 122 2.54 3.48 -2.00
N HIS A 123 3.82 3.61 -2.31
CA HIS A 123 4.63 4.78 -1.98
C HIS A 123 4.95 5.56 -3.26
N GLU A 124 4.63 6.86 -3.27
CA GLU A 124 4.89 7.81 -4.36
C GLU A 124 5.51 9.11 -3.88
N GLU A 125 6.11 9.84 -4.82
CA GLU A 125 6.66 11.17 -4.59
C GLU A 125 5.55 12.23 -4.66
N CYS A 126 5.45 13.09 -3.64
CA CYS A 126 4.39 14.11 -3.56
C CYS A 126 4.88 15.53 -3.25
N LEU A 127 6.19 15.79 -3.29
CA LEU A 127 6.80 17.05 -2.82
C LEU A 127 6.24 18.31 -3.49
N THR A 128 5.86 18.22 -4.76
CA THR A 128 5.28 19.33 -5.55
C THR A 128 3.93 18.95 -6.15
N GLY A 129 3.17 18.14 -5.40
CA GLY A 129 2.02 17.42 -5.92
C GLY A 129 2.38 15.99 -6.29
N PHE A 130 1.36 15.18 -6.56
CA PHE A 130 1.50 13.77 -6.90
C PHE A 130 2.34 13.59 -8.17
N THR A 131 3.50 12.96 -8.06
CA THR A 131 4.48 12.85 -9.16
C THR A 131 4.08 11.74 -10.12
N ALA A 132 3.02 11.98 -10.90
CA ALA A 132 2.51 11.07 -11.89
C ALA A 132 2.13 11.82 -13.18
N TRP A 133 2.08 11.10 -14.29
CA TRP A 133 1.70 11.69 -15.57
C TRP A 133 0.29 12.30 -15.52
N LYS A 134 0.14 13.50 -16.08
CA LYS A 134 -1.08 14.34 -16.07
C LYS A 134 -1.49 14.92 -14.70
N ALA A 135 -0.76 14.65 -13.61
CA ALA A 135 -1.06 15.25 -12.33
C ALA A 135 -0.68 16.75 -12.28
N THR A 136 -1.36 17.51 -11.41
CA THR A 136 -1.03 18.91 -11.15
C THR A 136 0.38 19.04 -10.57
N VAL A 137 1.16 19.98 -11.10
CA VAL A 137 2.46 20.36 -10.54
C VAL A 137 2.31 21.70 -9.83
N TYR A 138 2.57 21.71 -8.54
CA TYR A 138 2.54 22.89 -7.68
C TYR A 138 3.92 23.54 -7.59
N PRO A 139 4.02 24.79 -7.07
CA PRO A 139 5.31 25.40 -6.75
C PRO A 139 6.13 24.55 -5.75
N THR A 140 7.43 24.82 -5.64
CA THR A 140 8.28 24.11 -4.68
C THR A 140 7.90 24.46 -3.23
N PRO A 141 8.25 23.63 -2.23
CA PRO A 141 7.96 23.93 -0.83
C PRO A 141 8.52 25.28 -0.35
N LEU A 142 9.62 25.78 -0.91
CA LEU A 142 10.15 27.12 -0.60
C LEU A 142 9.19 28.23 -1.07
N ALA A 143 8.56 28.05 -2.22
CA ALA A 143 7.57 29.00 -2.72
C ALA A 143 6.30 28.97 -1.85
N TRP A 144 5.86 27.80 -1.39
CA TRP A 144 4.75 27.68 -0.44
C TRP A 144 5.04 28.37 0.88
N ALA A 145 6.23 28.17 1.44
CA ALA A 145 6.65 28.85 2.66
C ALA A 145 6.65 30.38 2.51
N SER A 146 6.92 30.88 1.30
CA SER A 146 6.92 32.32 0.99
C SER A 146 5.52 32.94 0.92
N THR A 147 4.46 32.13 0.92
CA THR A 147 3.07 32.63 1.01
C THR A 147 2.70 33.12 2.41
N PHE A 148 3.37 32.58 3.44
CA PHE A 148 2.99 32.76 4.85
C PHE A 148 1.52 32.42 5.15
N ASP A 149 0.91 31.52 4.36
CA ASP A 149 -0.49 31.12 4.48
C ASP A 149 -0.61 29.60 4.72
N PRO A 150 -0.61 29.15 6.00
CA PRO A 150 -0.74 27.73 6.33
C PRO A 150 -2.07 27.11 5.89
N GLU A 151 -3.15 27.90 5.81
CA GLU A 151 -4.46 27.40 5.40
C GLU A 151 -4.46 27.10 3.89
N LEU A 152 -3.89 27.99 3.08
CA LEU A 152 -3.68 27.74 1.66
C LEU A 152 -2.80 26.50 1.42
N VAL A 153 -1.71 26.34 2.17
CA VAL A 153 -0.85 25.15 2.06
C VAL A 153 -1.61 23.87 2.42
N ARG A 154 -2.44 23.91 3.47
CA ARG A 154 -3.30 22.79 3.86
C ARG A 154 -4.34 22.41 2.80
N GLU A 155 -4.79 23.36 1.98
CA GLU A 155 -5.68 23.06 0.85
C GLU A 155 -4.99 22.33 -0.31
N LEU A 156 -3.66 22.42 -0.43
CA LEU A 156 -2.88 21.73 -1.46
C LEU A 156 -2.71 20.23 -1.16
N GLY A 157 -2.56 19.85 0.11
CA GLY A 157 -2.37 18.46 0.57
C GLY A 157 -1.70 18.34 1.93
#